data_AF-A0AB35W0S3-F1
#
_entry.id   AF-A0AB35W0S3-F1
#
_cell.length_a   1.000
_cell.length_b   1.000
_cell.length_c   1.000
_cell.angle_alpha   90.00
_cell.angle_beta   90.00
_cell.angle_gamma   90.00
#
_symmetry.space_group_name_H-M   'P 1'
#
loop_
_entity.id
_entity.type
_entity.pdbx_description
1 polymer ?
#
loop_
_entity_poly.entity_id
_entity_poly.type
_entity_poly.pdbx_seq_one_letter_code
_entity_poly.pdbx_strand_id
1 'polypeptide(L)' 'MSELSSAFGQLVRKYRKEKNISQEKLALLCNIDRSYMGRIERGEVNITLEKLYELANALGVPVISLLPKISLNK' A
#
# COMPACT_ATOMS: atom_id res chain seq x y z
N MET A 1 8.77 13.14 -1.50
CA MET A 1 8.45 11.74 -1.87
C MET A 1 8.10 11.68 -3.34
N SER A 2 8.30 10.53 -3.99
CA SER A 2 8.00 10.37 -5.42
C SER A 2 6.49 10.29 -5.67
N GLU A 3 6.07 10.73 -6.86
CA GLU A 3 4.70 10.56 -7.36
C GLU A 3 4.26 9.07 -7.29
N LEU A 4 5.21 8.16 -7.55
CA LEU A 4 5.03 6.72 -7.47
C LEU A 4 4.59 6.24 -6.08
N SER A 5 5.30 6.65 -5.02
CA SER A 5 4.97 6.23 -3.65
C SER A 5 3.63 6.80 -3.19
N SER A 6 3.28 8.02 -3.61
CA SER A 6 1.98 8.64 -3.32
C SER A 6 0.84 7.86 -3.97
N ALA A 7 0.93 7.58 -5.28
CA ALA A 7 -0.10 6.83 -5.98
C ALA A 7 -0.24 5.39 -5.47
N PHE A 8 0.88 4.74 -5.13
CA PHE A 8 0.88 3.44 -4.48
C PHE A 8 0.11 3.48 -3.14
N GLY A 9 0.44 4.44 -2.26
CA GLY A 9 -0.21 4.60 -0.96
C GLY A 9 -1.72 4.83 -1.08
N GLN A 10 -2.16 5.57 -2.10
CA GLN A 10 -3.58 5.78 -2.39
C GLN A 10 -4.29 4.48 -2.80
N LEU A 11 -3.65 3.61 -3.59
CA LEU A 11 -4.21 2.30 -3.95
C LEU A 11 -4.35 1.40 -2.72
N VAL A 12 -3.32 1.33 -1.86
CA VAL A 12 -3.40 0.59 -0.59
C VAL A 12 -4.57 1.08 0.26
N ARG A 13 -4.69 2.40 0.42
CA ARG A 13 -5.78 3.02 1.19
C ARG A 13 -7.16 2.73 0.60
N LYS A 14 -7.29 2.76 -0.74
CA LYS A 14 -8.52 2.43 -1.46
C LYS A 14 -8.97 1.01 -1.12
N TYR A 15 -8.14 0.01 -1.40
CA TYR A 15 -8.49 -1.39 -1.19
C TYR A 15 -8.69 -1.73 0.30
N ARG A 16 -7.94 -1.08 1.20
CA ARG A 16 -8.17 -1.24 2.64
C ARG A 16 -9.58 -0.78 3.03
N LYS A 17 -10.02 0.37 2.52
CA LYS A 17 -11.37 0.90 2.77
C LYS A 17 -12.45 0.04 2.13
N GLU A 18 -12.24 -0.47 0.92
CA GLU A 18 -13.17 -1.41 0.28
C GLU A 18 -13.35 -2.71 1.09
N LYS A 19 -12.27 -3.16 1.76
CA LYS A 19 -12.33 -4.27 2.73
C LYS A 19 -12.92 -3.91 4.09
N ASN A 20 -13.27 -2.65 4.34
CA ASN A 20 -13.81 -2.16 5.62
C ASN A 20 -12.91 -2.47 6.84
N ILE A 21 -11.59 -2.44 6.67
CA ILE A 21 -10.63 -2.66 7.77
C ILE A 21 -9.88 -1.37 8.15
N SER A 22 -9.52 -1.25 9.42
CA SER A 22 -8.70 -0.13 9.92
C SER A 22 -7.23 -0.25 9.48
N GLN A 23 -6.47 0.84 9.57
CA GLN A 23 -5.01 0.79 9.38
C GLN A 23 -4.35 -0.16 10.38
N GLU A 24 -4.83 -0.19 11.63
CA GLU A 24 -4.38 -1.13 12.67
C GLU A 24 -4.55 -2.58 12.21
N LYS A 25 -5.73 -2.91 11.69
CA LYS A 25 -6.02 -4.27 11.24
C LYS A 25 -5.15 -4.67 10.05
N LEU A 26 -4.94 -3.78 9.07
CA LEU A 26 -4.07 -4.08 7.94
C LEU A 26 -2.61 -4.19 8.36
N ALA A 27 -2.15 -3.33 9.27
CA ALA A 27 -0.79 -3.38 9.81
C ALA A 27 -0.52 -4.71 10.51
N LEU A 28 -1.47 -5.18 11.33
CA LEU A 28 -1.42 -6.50 11.96
C LEU A 28 -1.34 -7.65 10.93
N LEU A 29 -2.15 -7.59 9.86
CA LEU A 29 -2.13 -8.60 8.79
C LEU A 29 -0.80 -8.64 8.04
N CYS A 30 -0.10 -7.51 7.95
CA CYS A 30 1.21 -7.39 7.29
C CYS A 30 2.39 -7.47 8.27
N ASN A 31 2.13 -7.77 9.56
CA ASN A 31 3.13 -7.80 10.63
C ASN A 31 4.03 -6.55 10.66
N ILE A 32 3.41 -5.36 10.65
CA ILE A 32 4.10 -4.07 10.71
C ILE A 32 3.39 -3.12 11.67
N ASP A 33 4.08 -2.05 12.09
CA ASP A 33 3.49 -0.99 12.89
C ASP A 33 2.38 -0.24 12.16
N ARG A 34 1.30 0.09 12.89
CA ARG A 34 0.24 0.99 12.42
C ARG A 34 0.78 2.32 11.90
N SER A 35 1.79 2.87 12.57
CA SER A 35 2.45 4.11 12.14
C SER A 35 3.10 3.95 10.76
N TYR A 36 3.81 2.83 10.54
CA TYR A 36 4.39 2.50 9.24
C TYR A 36 3.30 2.33 8.18
N MET A 37 2.22 1.58 8.46
CA MET A 37 1.05 1.50 7.58
C MET A 37 0.49 2.88 7.20
N GLY A 38 0.37 3.80 8.17
CA GLY A 38 -0.05 5.17 7.90
C GLY A 38 0.89 5.92 6.96
N ARG A 39 2.21 5.75 7.13
CA ARG A 39 3.23 6.33 6.24
C ARG A 39 3.15 5.73 4.83
N ILE A 40 2.88 4.42 4.71
CA ILE A 40 2.65 3.76 3.42
C ILE A 40 1.48 4.42 2.69
N GLU A 41 0.34 4.57 3.35
CA GLU A 41 -0.87 5.14 2.72
C GLU A 41 -0.73 6.61 2.33
N ARG A 42 0.15 7.36 3.00
CA ARG A 42 0.50 8.75 2.66
C ARG A 42 1.63 8.85 1.64
N GLY A 43 2.21 7.72 1.21
CA GLY A 43 3.34 7.69 0.29
C GLY A 43 4.61 8.31 0.87
N GLU A 44 4.82 8.18 2.18
CA GLU A 44 5.97 8.71 2.95
C GLU A 44 7.15 7.74 3.07
N VAL A 45 7.03 6.57 2.46
CA VAL A 45 8.05 5.52 2.44
C VAL A 45 8.20 4.92 1.06
N ASN A 46 9.41 4.49 0.73
CA ASN A 46 9.67 3.64 -0.44
C ASN A 46 9.48 2.18 -0.01
N ILE A 47 8.62 1.47 -0.73
CA ILE A 47 8.21 0.11 -0.41
C ILE A 47 9.05 -0.87 -1.21
N THR A 48 9.42 -2.00 -0.60
CA THR A 48 10.10 -3.08 -1.31
C THR A 48 9.10 -3.92 -2.12
N LEU A 49 9.60 -4.71 -3.06
CA LEU A 49 8.76 -5.61 -3.84
C LEU A 49 8.06 -6.64 -2.95
N GLU A 50 8.76 -7.18 -1.96
CA GLU A 50 8.22 -8.15 -1.00
C GLU A 50 7.03 -7.57 -0.23
N LYS A 51 7.17 -6.32 0.27
CA LYS A 51 6.10 -5.66 1.01
C LYS A 51 4.89 -5.34 0.13
N LEU A 52 5.10 -5.03 -1.16
CA LEU A 52 4.01 -4.93 -2.14
C LEU A 52 3.20 -6.23 -2.22
N TYR A 53 3.86 -7.39 -2.33
CA TYR A 53 3.18 -8.70 -2.38
C TYR A 53 2.48 -9.05 -1.07
N GLU A 54 3.09 -8.77 0.08
CA GLU A 54 2.45 -8.96 1.39
C GLU A 54 1.18 -8.12 1.53
N LEU A 55 1.23 -6.84 1.12
CA LEU A 55 0.07 -5.95 1.12
C LEU A 55 -1.02 -6.46 0.19
N ALA A 56 -0.68 -6.90 -1.02
CA ALA A 56 -1.63 -7.46 -1.96
C ALA A 56 -2.33 -8.70 -1.38
N ASN A 57 -1.56 -9.59 -0.75
CA ASN A 57 -2.09 -10.79 -0.08
C ASN A 57 -3.02 -10.44 1.09
N ALA A 58 -2.59 -9.54 2.00
CA ALA A 58 -3.42 -9.07 3.11
C ALA A 58 -4.71 -8.37 2.62
N LEU A 59 -4.60 -7.62 1.54
CA LEU A 59 -5.73 -6.97 0.87
C LEU A 59 -6.53 -7.91 -0.04
N GLY A 60 -6.12 -9.17 -0.21
CA GLY A 60 -6.84 -10.16 -1.01
C GLY A 60 -7.09 -9.70 -2.45
N VAL A 61 -6.14 -8.95 -3.02
CA VAL A 61 -6.21 -8.43 -4.39
C VAL A 61 -5.01 -8.91 -5.18
N PRO A 62 -5.13 -9.05 -6.52
CA PRO A 62 -3.97 -9.23 -7.38
C PRO A 62 -2.94 -8.12 -7.18
N VAL A 63 -1.65 -8.45 -7.20
CA VAL A 63 -0.57 -7.46 -7.01
C VAL A 63 -0.64 -6.31 -8.02
N ILE A 64 -1.07 -6.60 -9.25
CA ILE A 64 -1.28 -5.61 -10.33
C ILE A 64 -2.28 -4.51 -9.94
N SER A 65 -3.21 -4.80 -9.04
CA SER A 65 -4.17 -3.82 -8.51
C SER A 65 -3.49 -2.74 -7.67
N LEU A 66 -2.33 -3.03 -7.09
CA LEU A 66 -1.54 -2.09 -6.30
C LEU A 66 -0.46 -1.37 -7.13
N LEU A 67 -0.32 -1.67 -8.43
CA LEU A 67 0.63 -0.97 -9.29
C LEU A 67 0.02 0.33 -9.84
N PRO A 68 0.61 1.50 -9.53
CA PRO A 68 0.14 2.77 -10.08
C PRO A 68 0.27 2.84 -11.59
N LYS A 69 -0.72 3.46 -12.25
CA LYS A 69 -0.67 3.78 -13.68
C LYS A 69 0.06 5.11 -13.89
N ILE A 70 1.34 5.16 -13.58
CA ILE A 70 2.17 6.36 -13.79
C ILE A 70 3.10 6.10 -14.96
N SER A 71 3.16 7.05 -15.90
CA SER A 71 4.23 7.08 -16.89
C SER A 71 5.52 7.53 -16.19
N LEU A 72 6.45 6.60 -15.99
CA LEU A 72 7.82 6.97 -15.63
C LEU A 72 8.45 7.63 -16.85
N ASN A 73 8.26 8.94 -16.98
CA ASN A 73 9.03 9.74 -17.93
C ASN A 73 10.46 9.75 -17.40
N LYS A 74 11.32 8.91 -18.00
CA LYS A 74 12.76 9.00 -17.83
C LYS A 74 13.32 10.16 -18.65
#